data_AF-H0HLY9-F1
#
_entry.id   AF-H0HLY9-F1
#
_cell.length_a   1.000
_cell.length_b   1.000
_cell.length_c   1.000
_cell.angle_alpha   90.00
_cell.angle_beta   90.00
_cell.angle_gamma   90.00
#
_symmetry.space_group_name_H-M   'P 1'
#
loop_
_entity.id
_entity.type
_entity.pdbx_description
1 polymer ?
#
loop_
_entity_poly.entity_id
_entity_poly.type
_entity_poly.pdbx_seq_one_letter_code
_entity_poly.pdbx_strand_id
1 'polypeptide(L)'
;MALAAVAAFRWSDAGMAWLLAGSLFYLVGIIAVTIVFNVPLNDALAAAGADTPEGAALWTRYLTEWTAWNHVRTVSGIAALACFIMALR
;
A
#
# COMPACT_ATOMS: atom_id res chain seq x y z
N MET A 1 -11.56 24.56 3.23
CA MET A 1 -11.91 25.71 2.36
C MET A 1 -10.70 26.57 2.02
N ALA A 2 -9.82 26.94 2.95
CA ALA A 2 -8.58 27.67 2.63
C ALA A 2 -7.55 26.86 1.79
N LEU A 3 -7.51 25.53 1.93
CA LEU A 3 -6.63 24.66 1.12
C LEU A 3 -7.07 24.50 -0.34
N ALA A 4 -8.35 24.72 -0.66
CA ALA A 4 -8.88 24.57 -2.02
C ALA A 4 -8.50 25.76 -2.92
N ALA A 5 -8.29 26.96 -2.35
CA ALA A 5 -7.95 28.16 -3.11
C ALA A 5 -6.47 28.20 -3.56
N VAL A 6 -5.58 27.51 -2.85
CA VAL A 6 -4.14 27.44 -3.20
C VAL A 6 -3.87 26.43 -4.32
N ALA A 7 -4.68 25.36 -4.40
CA ALA A 7 -4.56 24.30 -5.40
C ALA A 7 -4.83 24.74 -6.84
N ALA A 8 -5.53 25.87 -7.05
CA ALA A 8 -5.88 26.34 -8.39
C ALA A 8 -4.72 27.04 -9.13
N PHE A 9 -3.61 27.37 -8.47
CA PHE A 9 -2.63 28.35 -8.99
C PHE A 9 -1.23 27.82 -9.35
N ARG A 10 -0.95 26.51 -9.29
CA ARG A 10 0.43 26.01 -9.48
C ARG A 10 0.57 24.79 -10.40
N TRP A 11 -0.03 24.88 -11.59
CA TRP A 11 0.20 23.90 -12.66
C TRP A 11 1.62 24.08 -13.23
N SER A 12 2.59 23.37 -12.64
CA SER A 12 3.94 23.23 -13.20
C SER A 12 4.18 21.78 -13.62
N ASP A 13 4.97 21.56 -14.68
CA ASP A 13 5.34 20.22 -15.19
C ASP A 13 5.95 19.32 -14.10
N ALA A 14 6.57 19.92 -13.07
CA ALA A 14 7.10 19.22 -11.91
C ALA A 14 6.00 18.54 -11.07
N GLY A 15 4.80 19.13 -10.97
CA GLY A 15 3.67 18.54 -10.25
C GLY A 15 3.17 17.26 -10.90
N MET A 16 3.19 17.20 -12.24
CA MET A 16 2.78 16.01 -12.99
C MET A 16 3.68 14.80 -12.70
N ALA A 17 5.00 15.01 -12.63
CA ALA A 17 5.94 13.94 -12.29
C ALA A 17 5.67 13.36 -10.89
N TRP A 18 5.40 14.22 -9.90
CA TRP A 18 5.05 13.80 -8.55
C TRP A 18 3.68 13.11 -8.48
N LEU A 19 2.68 13.55 -9.24
CA LEU A 19 1.38 12.87 -9.33
C LEU A 19 1.53 11.45 -9.90
N LEU A 20 2.31 11.29 -10.98
CA LEU A 20 2.57 9.99 -11.58
C LEU A 20 3.33 9.06 -10.63
N ALA A 21 4.38 9.58 -9.98
CA ALA A 21 5.15 8.80 -9.00
C ALA A 21 4.28 8.36 -7.81
N GLY A 22 3.48 9.27 -7.24
CA GLY A 22 2.57 8.94 -6.14
C GLY A 22 1.50 7.92 -6.53
N SER A 23 0.95 8.06 -7.74
CA SER A 23 -0.01 7.10 -8.30
C SER A 23 0.62 5.72 -8.49
N LEU A 24 1.87 5.66 -8.95
CA LEU A 24 2.60 4.40 -9.12
C LEU A 24 2.84 3.71 -7.77
N PHE A 25 3.32 4.44 -6.75
CA PHE A 25 3.50 3.89 -5.40
C PHE A 25 2.18 3.37 -4.81
N TYR A 26 1.07 4.07 -5.04
CA TYR A 26 -0.24 3.63 -4.58
C TYR A 26 -0.72 2.37 -5.32
N LEU A 27 -0.74 2.40 -6.66
CA LEU A 27 -1.25 1.29 -7.46
C LEU A 27 -0.40 0.03 -7.33
N VAL A 28 0.92 0.17 -7.38
CA VAL A 28 1.82 -1.00 -7.29
C VAL A 28 2.05 -1.39 -5.84
N GLY A 29 2.51 -0.44 -5.02
CA GLY A 29 2.94 -0.73 -3.66
C GLY A 29 1.81 -1.01 -2.66
N ILE A 30 0.58 -0.58 -2.97
CA ILE A 30 -0.59 -0.86 -2.12
C ILE A 30 -1.54 -1.83 -2.83
N ILE A 31 -2.11 -1.46 -3.98
CA ILE A 31 -3.16 -2.25 -4.61
C ILE A 31 -2.61 -3.60 -5.10
N ALA A 32 -1.55 -3.59 -5.92
CA ALA A 32 -1.00 -4.83 -6.44
C ALA A 32 -0.43 -5.72 -5.32
N VAL A 33 0.29 -5.15 -4.33
CA VAL A 33 0.77 -5.93 -3.17
C VAL A 33 -0.39 -6.59 -2.41
N THR A 34 -1.51 -5.88 -2.24
CA THR A 34 -2.70 -6.42 -1.58
C THR A 34 -3.26 -7.60 -2.36
N ILE A 35 -3.48 -7.44 -3.67
CA ILE A 35 -4.12 -8.45 -4.52
C ILE A 35 -3.22 -9.68 -4.69
N VAL A 36 -1.92 -9.49 -4.91
CA VAL A 36 -0.99 -10.56 -5.28
C VAL A 36 -0.44 -11.30 -4.08
N PHE A 37 -0.26 -10.63 -2.94
CA PHE A 37 0.37 -11.25 -1.76
C PHE A 37 -0.59 -11.35 -0.58
N ASN A 38 -1.20 -10.23 -0.14
CA ASN A 38 -1.99 -10.27 1.09
C ASN A 38 -3.31 -11.06 0.94
N VAL A 39 -4.02 -10.93 -0.19
CA VAL A 39 -5.27 -11.67 -0.42
C VAL A 39 -5.02 -13.19 -0.45
N PRO A 40 -4.07 -13.73 -1.24
CA PRO A 40 -3.79 -15.17 -1.21
C PRO A 40 -3.34 -15.68 0.16
N LEU A 41 -2.55 -14.90 0.91
CA LEU A 41 -2.18 -15.25 2.28
C LEU A 41 -3.40 -15.34 3.19
N ASN A 42 -4.33 -14.38 3.09
CA ASN A 42 -5.57 -14.36 3.87
C ASN A 42 -6.47 -15.56 3.50
N ASP A 43 -6.61 -15.84 2.21
CA ASP A 43 -7.44 -16.95 1.71
C ASP A 43 -6.88 -18.31 2.17
N ALA A 44 -5.55 -18.49 2.11
CA ALA A 44 -4.88 -19.68 2.60
C ALA A 44 -5.07 -19.87 4.12
N LEU A 45 -4.99 -18.78 4.89
CA LEU A 45 -5.24 -18.81 6.32
C LEU A 45 -6.70 -19.13 6.64
N ALA A 46 -7.65 -18.54 5.90
CA ALA A 46 -9.09 -18.79 6.08
C ALA A 46 -9.49 -20.23 5.75
N ALA A 47 -8.78 -20.87 4.82
CA ALA A 47 -8.99 -22.28 4.46
C ALA A 47 -8.41 -23.26 5.49
N ALA A 48 -7.55 -22.82 6.40
CA ALA A 48 -6.93 -23.69 7.39
C ALA A 48 -7.80 -23.89 8.64
N GLY A 49 -7.78 -25.10 9.20
CA GLY A 49 -8.42 -25.37 10.48
C GLY A 49 -7.66 -24.71 11.63
N ALA A 50 -8.29 -23.77 12.32
CA ALA A 50 -7.65 -22.97 13.38
C ALA A 50 -7.13 -23.79 14.57
N ASP A 51 -7.70 -24.97 14.81
CA ASP A 51 -7.40 -25.84 15.97
C ASP A 51 -6.55 -27.07 15.63
N THR A 52 -5.86 -27.07 14.49
CA THR A 52 -4.95 -28.17 14.13
C THR A 52 -3.48 -27.76 14.25
N PRO A 53 -2.56 -28.71 14.54
CA PRO A 53 -1.12 -28.43 14.54
C PRO A 53 -0.62 -27.80 13.22
N GLU A 54 -1.21 -28.21 12.09
CA GLU A 54 -0.90 -27.66 10.76
C GLU A 54 -1.35 -26.21 10.62
N GLY A 55 -2.51 -25.84 11.22
CA GLY A 55 -2.99 -24.47 11.29
C GLY A 55 -2.04 -23.55 12.07
N ALA A 56 -1.49 -24.03 13.19
CA ALA A 56 -0.51 -23.28 13.98
C ALA A 56 0.81 -23.03 13.23
N ALA A 57 1.29 -24.04 12.49
CA ALA A 57 2.47 -23.89 11.63
C ALA A 57 2.22 -22.91 10.48
N LEU A 58 1.05 -22.99 9.82
CA LEU A 58 0.65 -22.06 8.78
C LEU A 58 0.56 -20.62 9.31
N TRP A 59 -0.03 -20.43 10.49
CA TRP A 59 -0.16 -19.12 11.12
C TRP A 59 1.20 -18.44 11.33
N THR A 60 2.21 -19.20 11.77
CA THR A 60 3.55 -18.66 11.99
C THR A 60 4.17 -18.15 10.68
N ARG A 61 4.05 -18.94 9.60
CA ARG A 61 4.50 -18.52 8.26
C ARG A 61 3.71 -17.31 7.76
N TYR A 62 2.38 -17.36 7.88
CA TYR A 62 1.47 -16.28 7.51
C TYR A 62 1.87 -14.98 8.20
N LEU A 63 2.08 -14.99 9.51
CA LEU A 63 2.43 -13.78 10.26
C LEU A 63 3.70 -13.14 9.73
N THR A 64 4.75 -13.92 9.48
CA THR A 64 6.02 -13.40 8.96
C THR A 64 5.85 -12.79 7.56
N GLU A 65 5.25 -13.54 6.64
CA GLU A 65 5.09 -13.11 5.25
C GLU A 65 4.12 -11.92 5.13
N TRP A 66 2.99 -12.00 5.82
CA TRP A 66 1.99 -10.95 5.82
C TRP A 66 2.54 -9.65 6.41
N THR A 67 3.29 -9.72 7.51
CA THR A 67 3.89 -8.53 8.14
C THR A 67 4.91 -7.87 7.21
N ALA A 68 5.75 -8.66 6.53
CA ALA A 68 6.71 -8.13 5.55
C ALA A 68 6.00 -7.37 4.42
N TRP A 69 4.97 -7.96 3.81
CA TRP A 69 4.20 -7.30 2.75
C TRP A 69 3.39 -6.10 3.27
N ASN A 70 2.93 -6.14 4.52
CA ASN A 70 2.24 -5.00 5.12
C ASN A 70 3.19 -3.82 5.38
N HIS A 71 4.46 -4.07 5.68
CA HIS A 71 5.48 -3.02 5.72
C HIS A 71 5.72 -2.40 4.35
N VAL A 72 5.78 -3.21 3.28
CA VAL A 72 5.88 -2.70 1.90
C VAL A 72 4.70 -1.76 1.59
N ARG A 73 3.48 -2.15 1.94
CA ARG A 73 2.28 -1.30 1.76
C ARG A 73 2.39 0.00 2.55
N THR A 74 2.88 -0.06 3.78
CA THR A 74 3.05 1.11 4.65
C THR A 74 4.05 2.10 4.07
N VAL A 75 5.24 1.63 3.69
CA VAL A 75 6.29 2.47 3.09
C VAL A 75 5.80 3.07 1.76
N SER A 76 5.13 2.27 0.94
CA SER A 76 4.55 2.74 -0.33
C SER A 76 3.48 3.81 -0.12
N GLY A 77 2.65 3.67 0.91
CA GLY A 77 1.66 4.68 1.28
C GLY A 77 2.28 5.99 1.76
N ILE A 78 3.36 5.92 2.56
CA ILE A 78 4.12 7.10 2.97
C ILE A 78 4.75 7.79 1.75
N ALA A 79 5.34 7.02 0.84
CA ALA A 79 5.93 7.54 -0.38
C ALA A 79 4.88 8.18 -1.31
N ALA A 80 3.72 7.54 -1.48
CA ALA A 80 2.61 8.09 -2.26
C ALA A 80 2.09 9.41 -1.66
N LEU A 81 1.89 9.44 -0.34
CA LEU A 81 1.49 10.65 0.38
C LEU A 81 2.50 11.79 0.18
N ALA A 82 3.79 11.51 0.35
CA ALA A 82 4.85 12.50 0.15
C ALA A 82 4.86 13.05 -1.29
N CYS A 83 4.73 12.17 -2.29
CA CYS A 83 4.63 12.57 -3.69
C CYS A 83 3.42 13.47 -3.94
N PHE A 84 2.24 13.13 -3.40
CA PHE A 84 1.04 13.96 -3.57
C PHE A 84 1.14 15.30 -2.85
N ILE A 85 1.78 15.38 -1.68
CA ILE A 85 2.06 16.66 -1.02
C ILE A 85 2.99 17.52 -1.88
N MET A 86 4.03 16.93 -2.48
CA MET A 86 4.97 17.63 -3.34
C MET A 86 4.32 18.09 -4.66
N ALA A 87 3.39 17.30 -5.20
CA ALA A 87 2.62 17.69 -6.38
C ALA A 87 1.73 18.92 -6.13
N LEU A 88 1.30 19.14 -4.90
CA LEU A 88 0.44 20.26 -4.49
C LEU A 88 1.22 21.51 -4.06
N ARG A 89 2.55 21.45 -4.00
CA ARG A 89 3.42 22.50 -3.47
C ARG A 89 3.91 23.44 -4.57
#